data_AF-Q7YMI6-F1
#
_entry.id   AF-Q7YMI6-F1
#
_cell.length_a   1.000
_cell.length_b   1.000
_cell.length_c   1.000
_cell.angle_alpha   90.00
_cell.angle_beta   90.00
_cell.angle_gamma   90.00
#
_symmetry.space_group_name_H-M   'P 1'
#
loop_
_entity.id
_entity.type
_entity.pdbx_description
1 polymer ?
#
loop_
_entity_poly.entity_id
_entity_poly.type
_entity_poly.pdbx_seq_one_letter_code
_entity_poly.pdbx_strand_id
1 'polypeptide(L)'
;HHMYAMPPYPYLATDYGTQLSLFTHHTWIGGFCIVGAGAHAAIFMVRDYDPTNNYNNLLDRVIRHRDAIISHLNWVCIFLGFHSFGLYIHNDTMSALGRPQDMFSDTAIQLQPVFAQWIQNTHFLAPQLTAPNALAATSLTWGGDLVAVGGKVAMMPISLGTSDFMVHHIHAFTIHVTVLILLKGVLFARSSRLIPDKANLGFRFPCDGPGRGGTCQVSAWDHVFLGLFWMYNSLSIVIFHFSWKMQSDVWGTVTASGVAHITGGNFAQSANTINGWLRDFLWAQSSQVIQSYGSALSAYGLIFLGAHFVWAFSLMFL
;
A
#
# COMPACT_ATOMS: atom_id res chain seq x y z
N HIS A 1 -11.01 -1.05 -2.82
CA HIS A 1 -11.09 -2.52 -2.95
C HIS A 1 -12.45 -3.02 -3.48
N HIS A 2 -13.59 -2.75 -2.82
CA HIS A 2 -14.87 -3.30 -3.29
C HIS A 2 -15.26 -2.91 -4.73
N MET A 3 -15.15 -1.63 -5.11
CA MET A 3 -15.63 -1.18 -6.42
C MET A 3 -14.90 -1.80 -7.62
N TYR A 4 -13.62 -2.17 -7.49
CA TYR A 4 -12.90 -2.78 -8.62
C TYR A 4 -13.27 -4.25 -8.78
N ALA A 5 -13.43 -4.98 -7.67
CA ALA A 5 -13.76 -6.41 -7.67
C ALA A 5 -15.26 -6.67 -7.85
N MET A 6 -16.10 -5.67 -7.57
CA MET A 6 -17.55 -5.70 -7.75
C MET A 6 -18.01 -4.40 -8.41
N PRO A 7 -17.75 -4.21 -9.72
CA PRO A 7 -18.10 -2.98 -10.44
C PRO A 7 -19.60 -2.66 -10.32
N PRO A 8 -19.99 -1.58 -9.63
CA PRO A 8 -21.40 -1.34 -9.31
C PRO A 8 -22.18 -0.65 -10.45
N TYR A 9 -21.49 -0.17 -11.49
CA TYR A 9 -22.09 0.60 -12.57
C TYR A 9 -21.99 -0.12 -13.92
N PRO A 10 -23.01 0.00 -14.79
CA PRO A 10 -22.97 -0.57 -16.14
C PRO A 10 -21.76 -0.08 -16.93
N TYR A 11 -21.12 -0.99 -17.69
CA TYR A 11 -19.96 -0.74 -18.55
C TYR A 11 -18.68 -0.24 -17.86
N LEU A 12 -18.72 0.03 -16.55
CA LEU A 12 -17.55 0.46 -15.78
C LEU A 12 -16.42 -0.58 -15.78
N ALA A 13 -16.76 -1.87 -15.73
CA ALA A 13 -15.79 -2.96 -15.65
C ALA A 13 -14.81 -3.00 -16.84
N THR A 14 -15.27 -2.60 -18.03
CA THR A 14 -14.47 -2.56 -19.26
C THR A 14 -13.85 -1.19 -19.56
N ASP A 15 -14.18 -0.19 -18.73
CA ASP A 15 -13.49 1.10 -18.70
C ASP A 15 -12.36 1.06 -17.67
N TYR A 16 -11.24 0.46 -18.10
CA TYR A 16 -10.05 0.27 -17.27
C TYR A 16 -9.47 1.59 -16.73
N GLY A 17 -9.58 2.67 -17.51
CA GLY A 17 -9.10 3.99 -17.08
C GLY A 17 -9.89 4.52 -15.90
N THR A 18 -11.21 4.39 -15.93
CA THR A 18 -12.09 4.81 -14.84
C THR A 18 -11.89 3.90 -13.61
N GLN A 19 -11.75 2.59 -13.78
CA GLN A 19 -11.44 1.65 -12.69
C GLN A 19 -10.12 2.00 -11.97
N LEU A 20 -9.04 2.21 -12.74
CA LEU A 20 -7.74 2.60 -12.19
C LEU A 20 -7.79 3.94 -11.47
N SER A 21 -8.48 4.92 -12.06
CA SER A 21 -8.62 6.26 -11.49
C SER A 21 -9.41 6.24 -10.18
N LEU A 22 -10.57 5.55 -10.15
CA LEU A 22 -11.40 5.46 -8.95
C LEU A 22 -10.70 4.74 -7.80
N PHE A 23 -10.00 3.64 -8.10
CA PHE A 23 -9.24 2.91 -7.09
C PHE A 23 -8.12 3.78 -6.50
N THR A 24 -7.32 4.39 -7.36
CA THR A 24 -6.19 5.26 -6.96
C THR A 24 -6.69 6.46 -6.17
N HIS A 25 -7.74 7.14 -6.64
CA HIS A 25 -8.34 8.31 -6.00
C HIS A 25 -8.81 8.02 -4.57
N HIS A 26 -9.63 6.98 -4.37
CA HIS A 26 -10.14 6.66 -3.05
C HIS A 26 -9.05 6.12 -2.11
N THR A 27 -8.03 5.47 -2.65
CA THR A 27 -6.86 5.02 -1.87
C THR A 27 -6.11 6.21 -1.29
N TRP A 28 -5.82 7.24 -2.11
CA TRP A 28 -5.19 8.49 -1.63
C TRP A 28 -6.05 9.21 -0.59
N ILE A 29 -7.35 9.41 -0.85
CA ILE A 29 -8.26 10.06 0.11
C ILE A 29 -8.23 9.32 1.45
N GLY A 30 -8.36 7.98 1.41
CA GLY A 30 -8.34 7.16 2.61
C GLY A 30 -7.08 7.35 3.44
N GLY A 31 -5.89 7.34 2.83
CA GLY A 31 -4.64 7.54 3.56
C GLY A 31 -4.49 8.95 4.14
N PHE A 32 -4.90 9.99 3.43
CA PHE A 32 -4.91 11.35 3.99
C PHE A 32 -5.85 11.46 5.20
N CYS A 33 -7.04 10.85 5.14
CA CYS A 33 -7.95 10.78 6.29
C CYS A 33 -7.35 10.01 7.48
N ILE A 34 -6.64 8.90 7.22
CA ILE A 34 -5.98 8.10 8.27
C ILE A 34 -4.85 8.89 8.95
N VAL A 35 -3.99 9.56 8.17
CA VAL A 35 -2.93 10.42 8.73
C VAL A 35 -3.54 11.59 9.51
N GLY A 36 -4.62 12.19 8.98
CA GLY A 36 -5.41 13.21 9.66
C GLY A 36 -5.97 12.73 11.00
N ALA A 37 -6.47 11.48 11.08
CA ALA A 37 -6.92 10.89 12.34
C ALA A 37 -5.78 10.80 13.37
N GLY A 38 -4.57 10.38 12.94
CA GLY A 38 -3.38 10.40 13.79
C GLY A 38 -3.00 11.81 14.28
N ALA A 39 -3.10 12.81 13.40
CA ALA A 39 -2.86 14.20 13.75
C ALA A 39 -3.85 14.72 14.80
N HIS A 40 -5.15 14.49 14.59
CA HIS A 40 -6.20 14.95 15.50
C HIS A 40 -6.19 14.20 16.83
N ALA A 41 -5.81 12.92 16.86
CA ALA A 41 -5.58 12.18 18.10
C ALA A 41 -4.46 12.82 18.93
N ALA A 42 -3.36 13.24 18.30
CA ALA A 42 -2.28 13.93 19.00
C ALA A 42 -2.67 15.35 19.45
N ILE A 43 -3.46 16.08 18.66
CA ILE A 43 -4.01 17.38 19.05
C ILE A 43 -4.87 17.23 20.31
N PHE A 44 -5.77 16.24 20.34
CA PHE A 44 -6.57 15.89 21.51
C PHE A 44 -5.67 15.60 22.72
N MET A 45 -4.64 14.77 22.55
CA MET A 45 -3.70 14.45 23.62
C MET A 45 -2.99 15.68 24.20
N VAL A 46 -2.69 16.69 23.38
CA VAL A 46 -2.03 17.92 23.86
C VAL A 46 -3.02 18.86 24.54
N ARG A 47 -4.17 19.14 23.91
CA ARG A 47 -5.07 20.22 24.30
C ARG A 47 -6.19 19.80 25.25
N ASP A 48 -6.79 18.65 25.00
CA ASP A 48 -8.09 18.30 25.58
C ASP A 48 -8.02 17.12 26.55
N TYR A 49 -6.91 16.36 26.54
CA TYR A 49 -6.69 15.26 27.49
C TYR A 49 -6.54 15.79 28.92
N ASP A 50 -7.45 15.34 29.79
CA ASP A 50 -7.39 15.52 31.24
C ASP A 50 -7.09 14.17 31.94
N PRO A 51 -5.96 14.05 32.68
CA PRO A 51 -5.65 12.87 33.48
C PRO A 51 -6.71 12.51 34.52
N THR A 52 -7.43 13.51 35.06
CA THR A 52 -8.41 13.30 36.13
C THR A 52 -9.61 12.50 35.61
N ASN A 53 -10.18 12.94 34.49
CA ASN A 53 -11.28 12.26 33.82
C ASN A 53 -10.91 10.89 33.24
N ASN A 54 -9.62 10.63 33.00
CA ASN A 54 -9.13 9.39 32.40
C ASN A 54 -8.45 8.43 33.39
N TYR A 55 -8.55 8.71 34.69
CA TYR A 55 -7.84 7.94 35.70
C TYR A 55 -8.13 6.43 35.61
N ASN A 56 -7.07 5.63 35.41
CA ASN A 56 -7.09 4.17 35.32
C ASN A 56 -8.05 3.55 34.29
N ASN A 57 -8.56 4.34 33.34
CA ASN A 57 -9.34 3.84 32.22
C ASN A 57 -8.43 3.23 31.14
N LEU A 58 -9.00 2.85 30.00
CA LEU A 58 -8.24 2.26 28.89
C LEU A 58 -7.14 3.20 28.36
N LEU A 59 -7.43 4.49 28.23
CA LEU A 59 -6.48 5.47 27.70
C LEU A 59 -5.29 5.67 28.65
N ASP A 60 -5.54 5.86 29.95
CA ASP A 60 -4.46 5.96 30.94
C ASP A 60 -3.60 4.70 30.97
N ARG A 61 -4.23 3.52 30.93
CA ARG A 61 -3.50 2.25 30.88
C ARG A 61 -2.58 2.20 29.68
N VAL A 62 -3.06 2.51 28.47
CA VAL A 62 -2.25 2.54 27.24
C VAL A 62 -1.05 3.48 27.37
N ILE A 63 -1.25 4.68 27.92
CA ILE A 63 -0.16 5.66 28.12
C ILE A 63 0.92 5.10 29.06
N ARG A 64 0.53 4.39 30.13
CA ARG A 64 1.47 3.83 31.12
C ARG A 64 2.40 2.75 30.57
N HIS A 65 2.02 2.04 29.51
CA HIS A 65 2.88 1.03 28.87
C HIS A 65 3.23 1.38 27.41
N ARG A 66 3.18 2.66 27.04
CA ARG A 66 3.49 3.16 25.70
C ARG A 66 4.86 2.73 25.17
N ASP A 67 5.86 2.62 26.05
CA ASP A 67 7.20 2.18 25.66
C ASP A 67 7.19 0.73 25.15
N ALA A 68 6.39 -0.14 25.78
CA ALA A 68 6.26 -1.52 25.34
C ALA A 68 5.53 -1.61 23.99
N ILE A 69 4.45 -0.83 23.81
CA ILE A 69 3.73 -0.80 22.53
C ILE A 69 4.66 -0.39 21.39
N ILE A 70 5.39 0.72 21.56
CA ILE A 70 6.28 1.24 20.52
C ILE A 70 7.49 0.34 20.29
N SER A 71 8.07 -0.29 21.32
CA SER A 71 9.20 -1.19 21.13
C SER A 71 8.82 -2.48 20.39
N HIS A 72 7.66 -3.07 20.69
CA HIS A 72 7.17 -4.25 19.97
C HIS A 72 6.81 -3.90 18.53
N LEU A 73 6.14 -2.78 18.31
CA LEU A 73 5.80 -2.34 16.95
C LEU A 73 7.06 -1.99 16.13
N ASN A 74 8.09 -1.43 16.77
CA ASN A 74 9.39 -1.24 16.13
C ASN A 74 10.03 -2.57 15.72
N TRP A 75 10.03 -3.57 16.61
CA TRP A 75 10.51 -4.91 16.28
C TRP A 75 9.72 -5.53 15.11
N VAL A 76 8.39 -5.44 15.11
CA VAL A 76 7.54 -5.92 14.00
C VAL A 76 7.90 -5.22 12.69
N CYS A 77 8.11 -3.91 12.70
CA CYS A 77 8.51 -3.17 11.50
C CYS A 77 9.87 -3.64 10.95
N ILE A 78 10.85 -3.87 11.82
CA ILE A 78 12.16 -4.39 11.44
C ILE A 78 12.02 -5.81 10.86
N PHE A 79 11.28 -6.68 11.56
CA PHE A 79 10.99 -8.03 11.11
C PHE A 79 10.35 -8.03 9.73
N LEU A 80 9.26 -7.27 9.54
CA LEU A 80 8.57 -7.17 8.26
C LEU A 80 9.48 -6.61 7.17
N GLY A 81 10.30 -5.59 7.45
CA GLY A 81 11.24 -5.05 6.47
C GLY A 81 12.24 -6.10 5.96
N PHE A 82 12.85 -6.87 6.87
CA PHE A 82 13.79 -7.93 6.50
C PHE A 82 13.10 -9.10 5.76
N HIS A 83 11.92 -9.52 6.20
CA HIS A 83 11.23 -10.71 5.66
C HIS A 83 10.22 -10.38 4.54
N SER A 84 10.22 -9.15 4.04
CA SER A 84 9.48 -8.76 2.83
C SER A 84 10.43 -8.15 1.81
N PHE A 85 10.94 -6.93 2.06
CA PHE A 85 11.84 -6.24 1.14
C PHE A 85 13.18 -6.96 0.98
N GLY A 86 13.69 -7.62 2.04
CA GLY A 86 14.88 -8.46 1.95
C GLY A 86 14.74 -9.61 0.95
N LEU A 87 13.52 -10.15 0.75
CA LEU A 87 13.26 -11.20 -0.24
C LEU A 87 13.44 -10.70 -1.68
N TYR A 88 13.09 -9.44 -1.94
CA TYR A 88 13.31 -8.81 -3.24
C TYR A 88 14.80 -8.64 -3.53
N ILE A 89 15.59 -8.15 -2.56
CA ILE A 89 17.04 -8.02 -2.70
C ILE A 89 17.70 -9.39 -2.91
N HIS A 90 17.25 -10.40 -2.16
CA HIS A 90 17.69 -11.79 -2.36
C HIS A 90 17.43 -12.25 -3.80
N ASN A 91 16.22 -12.04 -4.30
CA ASN A 91 15.84 -12.42 -5.66
C ASN A 91 16.62 -11.67 -6.74
N ASP A 92 16.82 -10.36 -6.60
CA ASP A 92 17.67 -9.59 -7.52
C ASP A 92 19.10 -10.16 -7.54
N THR A 93 19.65 -10.49 -6.37
CA THR A 93 21.00 -11.05 -6.25
C THR A 93 21.09 -12.45 -6.86
N MET A 94 20.15 -13.35 -6.56
CA MET A 94 20.15 -14.71 -7.11
C MET A 94 19.96 -14.69 -8.63
N SER A 95 19.07 -13.83 -9.15
CA SER A 95 18.89 -13.63 -10.59
C SER A 95 20.17 -13.12 -11.26
N ALA A 96 20.82 -12.10 -10.68
CA ALA A 96 22.07 -11.55 -11.21
C ALA A 96 23.25 -12.55 -11.17
N LEU A 97 23.26 -13.45 -10.18
CA LEU A 97 24.25 -14.54 -10.09
C LEU A 97 23.95 -15.72 -11.03
N GLY A 98 22.88 -15.65 -11.84
CA GLY A 98 22.49 -16.74 -12.74
C GLY A 98 21.93 -17.96 -12.01
N ARG A 99 21.32 -17.75 -10.83
CA ARG A 99 20.78 -18.81 -9.95
C ARG A 99 19.25 -18.72 -9.80
N PRO A 100 18.47 -18.84 -10.89
CA PRO A 100 17.01 -18.70 -10.83
C PRO A 100 16.34 -19.78 -9.96
N GLN A 101 16.95 -20.96 -9.81
CA GLN A 101 16.46 -22.03 -8.94
C GLN A 101 16.49 -21.70 -7.44
N ASP A 102 17.26 -20.68 -7.05
CA ASP A 102 17.42 -20.25 -5.65
C ASP A 102 16.56 -19.02 -5.32
N MET A 103 15.73 -18.58 -6.27
CA MET A 103 14.80 -17.46 -6.08
C MET A 103 13.52 -17.90 -5.39
N PHE A 104 12.91 -16.95 -4.67
CA PHE A 104 11.52 -17.06 -4.26
C PHE A 104 10.60 -16.75 -5.44
N SER A 105 9.97 -17.77 -6.00
CA SER A 105 9.10 -17.67 -7.18
C SER A 105 8.15 -18.87 -7.24
N ASP A 106 7.15 -18.81 -8.13
CA ASP A 106 6.22 -19.93 -8.34
C ASP A 106 6.90 -21.16 -8.98
N THR A 107 8.07 -21.01 -9.59
CA THR A 107 8.79 -22.09 -10.30
C THR A 107 10.00 -22.63 -9.55
N ALA A 108 10.39 -22.00 -8.43
CA ALA A 108 11.52 -22.38 -7.60
C ALA A 108 11.09 -22.52 -6.12
N ILE A 109 11.57 -21.66 -5.23
CA ILE A 109 11.19 -21.69 -3.82
C ILE A 109 9.87 -20.95 -3.63
N GLN A 110 8.78 -21.69 -3.51
CA GLN A 110 7.43 -21.10 -3.47
C GLN A 110 7.10 -20.53 -2.09
N LEU A 111 6.50 -19.33 -2.07
CA LEU A 111 5.87 -18.75 -0.87
C LEU A 111 4.40 -18.49 -1.17
N GLN A 112 3.59 -19.55 -1.14
CA GLN A 112 2.18 -19.46 -1.52
C GLN A 112 1.32 -18.78 -0.45
N PRO A 113 0.42 -17.85 -0.81
CA PRO A 113 -0.52 -17.23 0.12
C PRO A 113 -1.71 -18.16 0.40
N VAL A 114 -1.44 -19.31 1.03
CA VAL A 114 -2.41 -20.41 1.22
C VAL A 114 -3.67 -19.99 1.98
N PHE A 115 -3.56 -19.06 2.93
CA PHE A 115 -4.73 -18.54 3.65
C PHE A 115 -5.63 -17.70 2.74
N ALA A 116 -5.04 -16.89 1.85
CA ALA A 116 -5.82 -16.11 0.90
C ALA A 116 -6.51 -17.04 -0.11
N GLN A 117 -5.78 -18.03 -0.66
CA GLN A 117 -6.34 -19.04 -1.57
C GLN A 117 -7.47 -19.84 -0.91
N TRP A 118 -7.32 -20.20 0.36
CA TRP A 118 -8.38 -20.85 1.14
C TRP A 118 -9.63 -19.97 1.30
N ILE A 119 -9.44 -18.68 1.57
CA ILE A 119 -10.54 -17.70 1.60
C ILE A 119 -11.21 -17.59 0.22
N GLN A 120 -10.44 -17.49 -0.87
CA GLN A 120 -10.99 -17.46 -2.24
C GLN A 120 -11.88 -18.69 -2.49
N ASN A 121 -11.39 -19.89 -2.15
CA ASN A 121 -12.15 -21.12 -2.31
C ASN A 121 -13.43 -21.15 -1.45
N THR A 122 -13.35 -20.67 -0.21
CA THR A 122 -14.51 -20.58 0.69
C THR A 122 -15.60 -19.66 0.12
N HIS A 123 -15.21 -18.51 -0.45
CA HIS A 123 -16.16 -17.59 -1.10
C HIS A 123 -16.69 -18.11 -2.43
N PHE A 124 -15.86 -18.79 -3.21
CA PHE A 124 -16.25 -19.41 -4.48
C PHE A 124 -17.30 -20.51 -4.27
N LEU A 125 -17.09 -21.37 -3.27
CA LEU A 125 -17.99 -22.46 -2.92
C LEU A 125 -19.18 -22.02 -2.03
N ALA A 126 -19.27 -20.75 -1.64
CA ALA A 126 -20.36 -20.31 -0.75
C ALA A 126 -21.77 -20.55 -1.31
N PRO A 127 -22.06 -20.28 -2.60
CA PRO A 127 -23.39 -20.55 -3.18
C PRO A 127 -23.78 -22.01 -3.00
N GLN A 128 -25.03 -22.25 -2.57
CA GLN A 128 -25.59 -23.59 -2.34
C GLN A 128 -25.00 -24.39 -1.16
N LEU A 129 -23.96 -23.90 -0.48
CA LEU A 129 -23.37 -24.53 0.70
C LEU A 129 -23.57 -23.68 1.96
N THR A 130 -22.84 -22.57 2.08
CA THR A 130 -22.92 -21.66 3.23
C THR A 130 -23.82 -20.45 2.97
N ALA A 131 -24.19 -20.22 1.70
CA ALA A 131 -25.16 -19.22 1.27
C ALA A 131 -26.21 -19.86 0.33
N PRO A 132 -27.21 -20.59 0.86
CA PRO A 132 -28.15 -21.38 0.05
C PRO A 132 -28.96 -20.55 -0.96
N ASN A 133 -29.30 -19.32 -0.59
CA ASN A 133 -30.09 -18.42 -1.44
C ASN A 133 -29.24 -17.60 -2.43
N ALA A 134 -27.90 -17.69 -2.35
CA ALA A 134 -27.02 -17.01 -3.29
C ALA A 134 -26.88 -17.83 -4.58
N LEU A 135 -26.97 -17.15 -5.72
CA LEU A 135 -26.85 -17.76 -7.05
C LEU A 135 -25.40 -17.73 -7.59
N ALA A 136 -24.56 -16.82 -7.08
CA ALA A 136 -23.18 -16.64 -7.48
C ALA A 136 -22.32 -16.24 -6.27
N ALA A 137 -21.01 -16.44 -6.39
CA ALA A 137 -20.05 -16.00 -5.37
C ALA A 137 -20.06 -14.47 -5.22
N THR A 138 -19.53 -13.96 -4.10
CA THR A 138 -19.54 -12.51 -3.79
C THR A 138 -18.88 -11.65 -4.87
N SER A 139 -17.89 -12.20 -5.57
CA SER A 139 -17.23 -11.59 -6.72
C SER A 139 -16.67 -12.68 -7.63
N LEU A 140 -16.52 -12.37 -8.92
CA LEU A 140 -15.86 -13.24 -9.89
C LEU A 140 -14.34 -13.31 -9.70
N THR A 141 -13.76 -12.46 -8.84
CA THR A 141 -12.32 -12.51 -8.53
C THR A 141 -11.91 -13.75 -7.75
N TRP A 142 -12.85 -14.40 -7.05
CA TRP A 142 -12.58 -15.58 -6.21
C TRP A 142 -12.40 -16.86 -7.02
N GLY A 143 -12.97 -16.93 -8.22
CA GLY A 143 -13.07 -18.15 -9.03
C GLY A 143 -14.25 -18.08 -10.00
N GLY A 144 -14.36 -19.08 -10.88
CA GLY A 144 -15.43 -19.20 -11.87
C GLY A 144 -15.04 -18.71 -13.26
N ASP A 145 -16.06 -18.45 -14.08
CA ASP A 145 -15.87 -18.09 -15.48
C ASP A 145 -15.51 -16.61 -15.66
N LEU A 146 -14.72 -16.37 -16.70
CA LEU A 146 -14.44 -15.02 -17.18
C LEU A 146 -15.71 -14.39 -17.78
N VAL A 147 -15.96 -13.13 -17.45
CA VAL A 147 -17.02 -12.33 -18.05
C VAL A 147 -16.41 -11.30 -19.00
N ALA A 148 -16.92 -11.28 -20.23
CA ALA A 148 -16.48 -10.38 -21.29
C ALA A 148 -17.61 -9.45 -21.73
N VAL A 149 -17.27 -8.19 -22.02
CA VAL A 149 -18.19 -7.20 -22.60
C VAL A 149 -17.46 -6.45 -23.72
N GLY A 150 -18.03 -6.44 -24.93
CA GLY A 150 -17.42 -5.74 -26.07
C GLY A 150 -16.01 -6.22 -26.43
N GLY A 151 -15.73 -7.52 -26.27
CA GLY A 151 -14.41 -8.12 -26.54
C GLY A 151 -13.35 -7.81 -25.49
N LYS A 152 -13.69 -7.14 -24.38
CA LYS A 152 -12.80 -6.87 -23.24
C LYS A 152 -13.19 -7.72 -22.03
N VAL A 153 -12.22 -8.06 -21.20
CA VAL A 153 -12.47 -8.71 -19.92
C VAL A 153 -13.11 -7.72 -18.95
N ALA A 154 -14.35 -7.98 -18.55
CA ALA A 154 -15.01 -7.21 -17.49
C ALA A 154 -14.51 -7.66 -16.11
N MET A 155 -14.44 -8.98 -15.88
CA MET A 155 -13.84 -9.57 -14.68
C MET A 155 -13.47 -11.03 -14.93
N MET A 156 -12.45 -11.50 -14.22
CA MET A 156 -12.04 -12.91 -14.18
C MET A 156 -11.41 -13.24 -12.82
N PRO A 157 -11.23 -14.54 -12.49
CA PRO A 157 -10.54 -14.93 -11.27
C PRO A 157 -9.14 -14.31 -11.18
N ILE A 158 -8.80 -13.79 -10.00
CA ILE A 158 -7.47 -13.21 -9.74
C ILE A 158 -6.67 -14.26 -8.99
N SER A 159 -5.74 -14.91 -9.68
CA SER A 159 -4.82 -15.88 -9.07
C SER A 159 -3.87 -15.18 -8.10
N LEU A 160 -3.53 -15.86 -7.01
CA LEU A 160 -2.60 -15.37 -5.99
C LEU A 160 -1.42 -16.34 -5.87
N GLY A 161 -0.23 -15.89 -6.26
CA GLY A 161 1.01 -16.67 -6.21
C GLY A 161 2.07 -16.06 -5.28
N THR A 162 3.32 -16.45 -5.50
CA THR A 162 4.47 -16.00 -4.69
C THR A 162 4.69 -14.49 -4.80
N SER A 163 4.54 -13.91 -5.99
CA SER A 163 4.64 -12.45 -6.18
C SER A 163 3.56 -11.68 -5.41
N ASP A 164 2.34 -12.23 -5.35
CA ASP A 164 1.25 -11.66 -4.54
C ASP A 164 1.58 -11.76 -3.04
N PHE A 165 2.11 -12.90 -2.58
CA PHE A 165 2.57 -13.04 -1.19
C PHE A 165 3.61 -11.98 -0.82
N MET A 166 4.62 -11.79 -1.66
CA MET A 166 5.71 -10.83 -1.42
C MET A 166 5.19 -9.40 -1.31
N VAL A 167 4.37 -8.94 -2.27
CA VAL A 167 3.87 -7.56 -2.28
C VAL A 167 2.89 -7.28 -1.14
N HIS A 168 2.08 -8.27 -0.73
CA HIS A 168 1.20 -8.11 0.44
C HIS A 168 1.98 -7.93 1.75
N HIS A 169 3.16 -8.55 1.88
CA HIS A 169 4.03 -8.32 3.04
C HIS A 169 4.72 -6.95 2.98
N ILE A 170 4.98 -6.40 1.78
CA ILE A 170 5.40 -5.00 1.63
C ILE A 170 4.28 -4.03 2.04
N HIS A 171 3.02 -4.31 1.69
CA HIS A 171 1.89 -3.51 2.18
C HIS A 171 1.81 -3.55 3.71
N ALA A 172 1.89 -4.75 4.30
CA ALA A 172 1.92 -4.90 5.75
C ALA A 172 3.07 -4.09 6.38
N PHE A 173 4.28 -4.23 5.87
CA PHE A 173 5.45 -3.48 6.33
C PHE A 173 5.21 -1.96 6.31
N THR A 174 4.84 -1.40 5.17
CA THR A 174 4.68 0.05 4.99
C THR A 174 3.53 0.63 5.82
N ILE A 175 2.43 -0.13 6.00
CA ILE A 175 1.32 0.25 6.89
C ILE A 175 1.80 0.24 8.35
N HIS A 176 2.50 -0.80 8.79
CA HIS A 176 2.98 -0.89 10.18
C HIS A 176 3.97 0.23 10.52
N VAL A 177 4.84 0.63 9.59
CA VAL A 177 5.74 1.77 9.82
C VAL A 177 4.96 3.09 9.88
N THR A 178 3.95 3.28 9.02
CA THR A 178 3.07 4.46 9.08
C THR A 178 2.36 4.52 10.45
N VAL A 179 1.83 3.40 10.93
CA VAL A 179 1.21 3.29 12.25
C VAL A 179 2.22 3.56 13.37
N LEU A 180 3.44 3.01 13.28
CA LEU A 180 4.50 3.24 14.26
C LEU A 180 4.77 4.72 14.45
N ILE A 181 4.91 5.46 13.35
CA ILE A 181 5.20 6.89 13.37
C ILE A 181 4.04 7.67 13.99
N LEU A 182 2.83 7.45 13.51
CA LEU A 182 1.64 8.20 13.98
C LEU A 182 1.33 7.87 15.44
N LEU A 183 1.33 6.58 15.81
CA LEU A 183 1.03 6.14 17.17
C LEU A 183 2.10 6.63 18.16
N LYS A 184 3.39 6.61 17.77
CA LYS A 184 4.45 7.21 18.58
C LYS A 184 4.22 8.72 18.77
N GLY A 185 3.81 9.42 17.71
CA GLY A 185 3.46 10.84 17.78
C GLY A 185 2.36 11.12 18.79
N VAL A 186 1.30 10.30 18.81
CA VAL A 186 0.17 10.41 19.75
C VAL A 186 0.60 10.09 21.19
N LEU A 187 1.21 8.92 21.42
CA LEU A 187 1.54 8.43 22.77
C LEU A 187 2.61 9.25 23.48
N PHE A 188 3.48 9.92 22.72
CA PHE A 188 4.58 10.75 23.24
C PHE A 188 4.36 12.25 23.02
N ALA A 189 3.12 12.66 22.70
CA ALA A 189 2.76 14.07 22.49
C ALA A 189 2.90 14.91 23.78
N ARG A 190 2.47 14.36 24.92
CA ARG A 190 2.47 15.09 26.20
C ARG A 190 3.80 15.08 26.94
N SER A 191 4.54 13.99 26.82
CA SER A 191 5.81 13.80 27.53
C SER A 191 6.61 12.67 26.88
N SER A 192 7.92 12.70 27.06
CA SER A 192 8.82 11.58 26.81
C SER A 192 9.89 11.51 27.91
N ARG A 193 10.72 10.47 27.91
CA ARG A 193 11.89 10.41 28.80
C ARG A 193 12.88 11.56 28.56
N LEU A 194 12.92 12.08 27.32
CA LEU A 194 13.83 13.15 26.91
C LEU A 194 13.30 14.55 27.24
N ILE A 195 12.00 14.78 27.03
CA ILE A 195 11.32 16.05 27.26
C ILE A 195 10.07 15.76 28.12
N PRO A 196 10.19 15.84 29.44
CA PRO A 196 9.10 15.49 30.36
C PRO A 196 7.89 16.42 30.25
N ASP A 197 8.11 17.69 29.93
CA ASP A 197 7.13 18.78 29.90
C ASP A 197 6.68 19.15 28.47
N LYS A 198 6.80 18.22 27.52
CA LYS A 198 6.52 18.45 26.09
C LYS A 198 5.13 19.06 25.82
N ALA A 199 4.12 18.71 26.63
CA ALA A 199 2.77 19.28 26.54
C ALA A 199 2.76 20.83 26.57
N ASN A 200 3.69 21.45 27.31
CA ASN A 200 3.80 22.90 27.45
C ASN A 200 4.33 23.58 26.17
N LEU A 201 5.10 22.84 25.35
CA LEU A 201 5.58 23.30 24.05
C LEU A 201 4.46 23.27 22.98
N GLY A 202 3.35 22.59 23.26
CA GLY A 202 2.20 22.46 22.39
C GLY A 202 2.33 21.36 21.33
N PHE A 203 1.40 21.36 20.38
CA PHE A 203 1.32 20.30 19.36
C PHE A 203 2.33 20.51 18.22
N ARG A 204 2.58 21.77 17.84
CA ARG A 204 3.39 22.16 16.68
C ARG A 204 4.49 23.11 17.11
N PHE A 205 5.69 22.58 17.21
CA PHE A 205 6.93 23.30 17.52
C PHE A 205 8.11 22.54 16.89
N PRO A 206 9.20 23.19 16.46
CA PRO A 206 10.24 22.53 15.68
C PRO A 206 11.19 21.64 16.50
N CYS A 207 11.54 22.08 17.71
CA CYS A 207 12.47 21.40 18.62
C CYS A 207 12.42 22.02 20.03
N ASP A 208 13.17 21.45 20.98
CA ASP A 208 13.51 22.01 22.30
C ASP A 208 15.02 22.34 22.36
N GLY A 209 15.53 22.95 21.28
CA GLY A 209 16.93 23.37 21.14
C GLY A 209 17.95 22.25 20.87
N PRO A 210 19.25 22.60 20.73
CA PRO A 210 20.33 21.68 20.39
C PRO A 210 20.85 20.86 21.60
N GLY A 211 20.35 21.13 22.80
CA GLY A 211 20.73 20.37 24.00
C GLY A 211 20.34 18.89 23.91
N ARG A 212 20.83 18.08 24.86
CA ARG A 212 20.54 16.63 24.96
C ARG A 212 20.89 15.81 23.69
N GLY A 213 21.85 16.31 22.89
CA GLY A 213 22.26 15.69 21.62
C GLY A 213 21.45 16.14 20.40
N GLY A 214 20.51 17.08 20.57
CA GLY A 214 19.61 17.56 19.53
C GLY A 214 18.18 17.02 19.68
N THR A 215 17.19 17.91 19.64
CA THR A 215 15.77 17.56 19.88
C THR A 215 14.87 17.91 18.68
N CYS A 216 15.43 17.87 17.47
CA CYS A 216 14.69 18.12 16.25
C CYS A 216 13.52 17.14 16.09
N GLN A 217 12.40 17.62 15.55
CA GLN A 217 11.27 16.80 15.12
C GLN A 217 10.62 15.95 16.23
N VAL A 218 10.66 16.44 17.47
CA VAL A 218 10.07 15.77 18.62
C VAL A 218 8.58 16.07 18.79
N SER A 219 8.03 17.07 18.10
CA SER A 219 6.61 17.41 18.23
C SER A 219 5.73 16.37 17.56
N ALA A 220 4.46 16.29 17.96
CA ALA A 220 3.54 15.38 17.30
C ALA A 220 3.20 15.85 15.87
N TRP A 221 3.27 17.15 15.58
CA TRP A 221 3.18 17.67 14.22
C TRP A 221 4.29 17.11 13.32
N ASP A 222 5.51 16.99 13.82
CA ASP A 222 6.62 16.39 13.06
C ASP A 222 6.41 14.90 12.81
N HIS A 223 5.74 14.18 13.72
CA HIS A 223 5.35 12.79 13.48
C HIS A 223 4.27 12.68 12.39
N VAL A 224 3.36 13.66 12.29
CA VAL A 224 2.40 13.74 11.16
C VAL A 224 3.16 14.01 9.86
N PHE A 225 4.12 14.93 9.86
CA PHE A 225 5.00 15.21 8.73
C PHE A 225 5.70 13.93 8.24
N LEU A 226 6.36 13.19 9.12
CA LEU A 226 7.00 11.90 8.78
C LEU A 226 5.98 10.84 8.33
N GLY A 227 4.81 10.82 8.96
CA GLY A 227 3.71 9.92 8.62
C GLY A 227 3.17 10.14 7.21
N LEU A 228 3.18 11.37 6.69
CA LEU A 228 2.78 11.67 5.31
C LEU A 228 3.71 11.00 4.28
N PHE A 229 5.03 10.99 4.50
CA PHE A 229 5.98 10.32 3.61
C PHE A 229 5.78 8.79 3.61
N TRP A 230 5.53 8.20 4.78
CA TRP A 230 5.30 6.77 4.87
C TRP A 230 3.94 6.33 4.34
N MET A 231 2.90 7.17 4.52
CA MET A 231 1.62 7.00 3.84
C MET A 231 1.81 7.08 2.32
N TYR A 232 2.54 8.09 1.82
CA TYR A 232 2.86 8.20 0.40
C TYR A 232 3.56 6.96 -0.14
N ASN A 233 4.58 6.45 0.57
CA ASN A 233 5.29 5.24 0.21
C ASN A 233 4.34 4.02 0.18
N SER A 234 3.56 3.83 1.25
CA SER A 234 2.63 2.71 1.38
C SER A 234 1.60 2.67 0.25
N LEU A 235 0.91 3.80 0.02
CA LEU A 235 -0.14 3.87 -0.99
C LEU A 235 0.40 3.77 -2.40
N SER A 236 1.58 4.34 -2.69
CA SER A 236 2.22 4.24 -4.01
C SER A 236 2.47 2.77 -4.39
N ILE A 237 2.96 1.95 -3.46
CA ILE A 237 3.15 0.52 -3.71
C ILE A 237 1.80 -0.19 -3.92
N VAL A 238 0.78 0.14 -3.13
CA VAL A 238 -0.57 -0.45 -3.30
C VAL A 238 -1.16 -0.16 -4.68
N ILE A 239 -1.05 1.08 -5.17
CA ILE A 239 -1.59 1.45 -6.49
C ILE A 239 -0.74 0.92 -7.64
N PHE A 240 0.58 0.77 -7.46
CA PHE A 240 1.45 0.09 -8.42
C PHE A 240 1.14 -1.40 -8.52
N HIS A 241 0.97 -2.06 -7.38
CA HIS A 241 0.49 -3.44 -7.32
C HIS A 241 -0.83 -3.61 -8.03
N PHE A 242 -1.82 -2.78 -7.70
CA PHE A 242 -3.12 -2.83 -8.36
C PHE A 242 -3.00 -2.65 -9.87
N SER A 243 -2.32 -1.58 -10.33
CA SER A 243 -2.14 -1.29 -11.75
C SER A 243 -1.49 -2.45 -12.49
N TRP A 244 -0.38 -2.98 -11.96
CA TRP A 244 0.36 -4.04 -12.64
C TRP A 244 -0.41 -5.37 -12.63
N LYS A 245 -0.95 -5.77 -11.48
CA LYS A 245 -1.73 -7.01 -11.35
C LYS A 245 -2.92 -7.02 -12.29
N MET A 246 -3.67 -5.91 -12.34
CA MET A 246 -4.83 -5.82 -13.22
C MET A 246 -4.44 -5.85 -14.70
N GLN A 247 -3.38 -5.16 -15.12
CA GLN A 247 -2.96 -5.18 -16.53
C GLN A 247 -2.32 -6.52 -16.96
N SER A 248 -1.69 -7.23 -16.02
CA SER A 248 -0.96 -8.46 -16.31
C SER A 248 -1.84 -9.69 -16.31
N ASP A 249 -2.74 -9.80 -15.33
CA ASP A 249 -3.44 -11.05 -15.03
C ASP A 249 -4.97 -10.95 -15.15
N VAL A 250 -5.53 -9.75 -15.42
CA VAL A 250 -7.00 -9.55 -15.42
C VAL A 250 -7.49 -8.88 -16.71
N TRP A 251 -7.09 -7.65 -16.93
CA TRP A 251 -7.50 -6.84 -18.06
C TRP A 251 -6.81 -7.29 -19.34
N GLY A 252 -7.60 -7.35 -20.40
CA GLY A 252 -7.16 -7.80 -21.70
C GLY A 252 -8.28 -7.80 -22.72
N THR A 253 -7.98 -8.33 -23.90
CA THR A 253 -8.96 -8.62 -24.94
C THR A 253 -9.25 -10.11 -24.97
N VAL A 254 -10.52 -10.47 -25.23
CA VAL A 254 -10.96 -11.85 -25.38
C VAL A 254 -10.91 -12.19 -26.86
N THR A 255 -10.13 -13.22 -27.20
CA THR A 255 -9.96 -13.74 -28.55
C THR A 255 -10.58 -15.15 -28.64
N ALA A 256 -10.61 -15.72 -29.84
CA ALA A 256 -11.06 -17.10 -30.03
C ALA A 256 -10.18 -18.14 -29.31
N SER A 257 -8.94 -17.78 -28.96
CA SER A 257 -7.96 -18.67 -28.30
C SER A 257 -7.78 -18.40 -26.80
N GLY A 258 -8.56 -17.49 -26.21
CA GLY A 258 -8.50 -17.15 -24.79
C GLY A 258 -8.36 -15.65 -24.53
N VAL A 259 -7.65 -15.27 -23.47
CA VAL A 259 -7.41 -13.87 -23.09
C VAL A 259 -6.02 -13.43 -23.50
N ALA A 260 -5.93 -12.31 -24.20
CA ALA A 260 -4.68 -11.58 -24.40
C ALA A 260 -4.61 -10.42 -23.39
N HIS A 261 -3.92 -10.65 -22.27
CA HIS A 261 -3.72 -9.62 -21.24
C HIS A 261 -2.87 -8.45 -21.75
N ILE A 262 -3.06 -7.26 -21.18
CA ILE A 262 -2.37 -6.02 -21.60
C ILE A 262 -0.85 -6.20 -21.55
N THR A 263 -0.33 -6.84 -20.50
CA THR A 263 1.12 -7.10 -20.36
C THR A 263 1.49 -8.58 -20.40
N GLY A 264 0.59 -9.43 -20.90
CA GLY A 264 0.88 -10.84 -21.19
C GLY A 264 1.25 -11.72 -19.99
N GLY A 265 0.69 -11.49 -18.80
CA GLY A 265 0.93 -12.35 -17.63
C GLY A 265 2.36 -12.27 -17.07
N ASN A 266 3.06 -11.15 -17.28
CA ASN A 266 4.42 -10.95 -16.80
C ASN A 266 4.56 -10.76 -15.26
N PHE A 267 3.47 -10.60 -14.51
CA PHE A 267 3.53 -10.27 -13.08
C PHE A 267 4.20 -11.37 -12.25
N ALA A 268 3.83 -12.63 -12.46
CA ALA A 268 4.35 -13.75 -11.66
C ALA A 268 5.87 -13.89 -11.74
N GLN A 269 6.48 -13.59 -12.90
CA GLN A 269 7.92 -13.76 -13.13
C GLN A 269 8.74 -12.49 -12.90
N SER A 270 8.13 -11.32 -13.01
CA SER A 270 8.85 -10.04 -12.88
C SER A 270 8.64 -9.38 -11.52
N ALA A 271 7.45 -9.50 -10.92
CA ALA A 271 7.11 -8.78 -9.69
C ALA A 271 7.74 -9.37 -8.40
N ASN A 272 8.60 -10.37 -8.54
CA ASN A 272 9.40 -10.97 -7.47
C ASN A 272 10.80 -10.33 -7.32
N THR A 273 11.17 -9.35 -8.16
CA THR A 273 12.45 -8.63 -8.13
C THR A 273 12.23 -7.12 -8.23
N ILE A 274 13.08 -6.28 -7.62
CA ILE A 274 13.01 -4.82 -7.80
C ILE A 274 13.32 -4.45 -9.25
N ASN A 275 14.24 -5.17 -9.89
CA ASN A 275 14.55 -4.95 -11.30
C ASN A 275 13.32 -5.17 -12.20
N GLY A 276 12.47 -6.16 -11.90
CA GLY A 276 11.23 -6.37 -12.65
C GLY A 276 10.23 -5.22 -12.49
N TRP A 277 10.06 -4.67 -11.27
CA TRP A 277 9.25 -3.46 -11.05
C TRP A 277 9.80 -2.25 -11.82
N LEU A 278 11.12 -2.10 -11.91
CA LEU A 278 11.73 -1.02 -12.68
C LEU A 278 11.55 -1.24 -14.19
N ARG A 279 11.88 -2.42 -14.71
CA ARG A 279 11.95 -2.70 -16.15
C ARG A 279 10.59 -2.94 -16.79
N ASP A 280 9.82 -3.86 -16.22
CA ASP A 280 8.62 -4.40 -16.87
C ASP A 280 7.35 -3.65 -16.46
N PHE A 281 7.42 -2.87 -15.40
CA PHE A 281 6.36 -1.98 -14.96
C PHE A 281 6.71 -0.50 -15.22
N LEU A 282 7.61 0.11 -14.43
CA LEU A 282 7.87 1.55 -14.52
C LEU A 282 8.41 1.97 -15.89
N TRP A 283 9.48 1.34 -16.38
CA TRP A 283 10.10 1.69 -17.65
C TRP A 283 9.15 1.37 -18.81
N ALA A 284 8.66 0.14 -18.92
CA ALA A 284 7.79 -0.27 -20.01
C ALA A 284 6.49 0.56 -20.10
N GLN A 285 5.80 0.78 -18.98
CA GLN A 285 4.54 1.52 -18.96
C GLN A 285 4.71 3.05 -18.89
N SER A 286 5.94 3.56 -18.76
CA SER A 286 6.20 5.00 -18.93
C SER A 286 6.25 5.43 -20.40
N SER A 287 6.34 4.47 -21.34
CA SER A 287 6.45 4.74 -22.77
C SER A 287 5.31 5.63 -23.29
N GLN A 288 4.06 5.42 -22.84
CA GLN A 288 2.91 6.21 -23.28
C GLN A 288 3.00 7.66 -22.81
N VAL A 289 3.42 7.92 -21.58
CA VAL A 289 3.46 9.29 -21.03
C VAL A 289 4.58 10.12 -21.69
N ILE A 290 5.74 9.51 -21.95
CA ILE A 290 6.88 10.21 -22.57
C ILE A 290 6.74 10.38 -24.09
N GLN A 291 5.93 9.54 -24.76
CA GLN A 291 5.62 9.65 -26.19
C GLN A 291 4.29 10.36 -26.47
N SER A 292 3.66 10.95 -25.45
CA SER A 292 2.34 11.59 -25.58
C SER A 292 2.35 12.93 -26.33
N TYR A 293 3.53 13.53 -26.55
CA TYR A 293 3.68 14.84 -27.19
C TYR A 293 3.18 14.81 -28.63
N GLY A 294 2.46 15.84 -29.07
CA GLY A 294 1.82 15.88 -30.39
C GLY A 294 0.52 15.08 -30.49
N SER A 295 0.01 14.53 -29.38
CA SER A 295 -1.30 13.87 -29.30
C SER A 295 -2.25 14.59 -28.32
N ALA A 296 -3.51 14.13 -28.28
CA ALA A 296 -4.50 14.58 -27.28
C ALA A 296 -4.09 14.26 -25.83
N LEU A 297 -3.09 13.38 -25.61
CA LEU A 297 -2.58 13.01 -24.30
C LEU A 297 -1.38 13.85 -23.86
N SER A 298 -0.90 14.80 -24.67
CA SER A 298 0.31 15.60 -24.40
C SER A 298 0.28 16.34 -23.05
N ALA A 299 -0.91 16.73 -22.58
CA ALA A 299 -1.08 17.33 -21.27
C ALA A 299 -0.61 16.41 -20.12
N TYR A 300 -0.78 15.09 -20.25
CA TYR A 300 -0.27 14.14 -19.26
C TYR A 300 1.26 14.13 -19.21
N GLY A 301 1.93 14.20 -20.37
CA GLY A 301 3.39 14.33 -20.44
C GLY A 301 3.91 15.63 -19.80
N LEU A 302 3.21 16.74 -20.01
CA LEU A 302 3.54 18.03 -19.38
C LEU A 302 3.37 17.98 -17.86
N ILE A 303 2.25 17.44 -17.37
CA ILE A 303 2.00 17.27 -15.93
C ILE A 303 3.02 16.31 -15.31
N PHE A 304 3.40 15.25 -16.02
CA PHE A 304 4.42 14.30 -15.57
C PHE A 304 5.75 15.00 -15.29
N LEU A 305 6.26 15.80 -16.23
CA LEU A 305 7.50 16.58 -16.02
C LEU A 305 7.33 17.65 -14.94
N GLY A 306 6.19 18.35 -14.93
CA GLY A 306 5.87 19.35 -13.91
C GLY A 306 5.87 18.75 -12.50
N ALA A 307 5.31 17.54 -12.32
CA ALA A 307 5.31 16.84 -11.06
C ALA A 307 6.72 16.42 -10.62
N HIS A 308 7.58 15.95 -11.54
CA HIS A 308 8.99 15.67 -11.24
C HIS A 308 9.73 16.92 -10.76
N PHE A 309 9.48 18.06 -11.41
CA PHE A 309 10.04 19.34 -11.00
C PHE A 309 9.59 19.75 -9.61
N VAL A 310 8.28 19.71 -9.32
CA VAL A 310 7.74 20.06 -8.00
C VAL A 310 8.25 19.12 -6.91
N TRP A 311 8.36 17.82 -7.20
CA TRP A 311 8.94 16.85 -6.29
C TRP A 311 10.40 17.18 -5.98
N ALA A 312 11.24 17.42 -7.00
CA ALA A 312 12.63 17.79 -6.81
C ALA A 312 12.79 19.14 -6.07
N PHE A 313 11.91 20.10 -6.37
CA PHE A 313 11.86 21.39 -5.70
C PHE A 313 11.55 21.27 -4.20
N SER A 314 10.71 20.30 -3.81
CA SER A 314 10.41 20.05 -2.39
C SER A 314 11.65 19.62 -1.60
N LEU A 315 12.60 18.92 -2.23
CA LEU A 315 13.85 18.47 -1.58
C LEU A 315 14.73 19.63 -1.13
N MET A 316 14.54 20.84 -1.66
CA MET A 316 15.25 22.04 -1.20
C MET A 316 14.83 22.44 0.24
N PHE A 317 13.63 22.08 0.68
CA PHE A 317 13.07 22.47 1.97
C PHE A 317 13.09 21.36 3.02
N LEU A 318 13.30 20.10 2.61
CA LEU A 318 13.40 18.94 3.48
C LEU A 318 14.81 18.82 4.07
#